data_AF-A0A0X3XWE9-F1
#
_entry.id   AF-A0A0X3XWE9-F1
#
_cell.length_a   1.000
_cell.length_b   1.000
_cell.length_c   1.000
_cell.angle_alpha   90.00
_cell.angle_beta   90.00
_cell.angle_gamma   90.00
#
_symmetry.space_group_name_H-M   'P 1'
#
loop_
_entity.id
_entity.type
_entity.pdbx_description
1 polymer ?
#
loop_
_entity_poly.entity_id
_entity_poly.type
_entity_poly.pdbx_seq_one_letter_code
_entity_poly.pdbx_strand_id
1 'polypeptide(L)'
;MAVKDRDRFSTATRIRLLGEQTAARVYRSQTKRQARRSRLTGRAALLALVVCTLVVAMAYPIRQYVSQRAEIADLQREKAATARRVEELRDLKARWQDDAYAEQQIRLRLHYVMPGETGYVVIDPDAAKQSRTDLGAAHRPWYTNLWEGVDKADAARSEQRR
;
A
#
# COMPACT_ATOMS: atom_id res chain seq x y z
N MET A 1 43.83 -75.88 67.84
CA MET A 1 42.62 -75.04 67.79
C MET A 1 42.51 -74.46 66.40
N ALA A 2 41.40 -74.77 65.74
CA ALA A 2 41.04 -74.32 64.40
C ALA A 2 40.60 -72.84 64.40
N VAL A 3 40.26 -72.36 63.20
CA VAL A 3 39.50 -71.15 62.83
C VAL A 3 40.40 -70.07 62.20
N LYS A 4 40.10 -69.49 61.03
CA LYS A 4 39.09 -69.72 59.99
C LYS A 4 39.39 -68.69 58.90
N ASP A 5 39.35 -69.16 57.67
CA ASP A 5 39.37 -68.39 56.44
C ASP A 5 38.27 -67.30 56.39
N ARG A 6 38.55 -66.16 55.76
CA ARG A 6 37.57 -65.25 55.10
C ARG A 6 38.25 -64.06 54.41
N ASP A 7 38.70 -64.33 53.19
CA ASP A 7 38.20 -63.74 51.95
C ASP A 7 37.33 -62.46 51.92
N ARG A 8 37.66 -61.69 50.87
CA ARG A 8 36.81 -60.81 50.02
C ARG A 8 36.52 -59.40 50.52
N PHE A 9 36.93 -58.45 49.68
CA PHE A 9 36.26 -57.21 49.23
C PHE A 9 37.26 -56.05 49.25
N SER A 10 37.78 -55.69 48.08
CA SER A 10 37.70 -54.30 47.58
C SER A 10 38.44 -54.17 46.24
N THR A 11 37.86 -54.78 45.21
CA THR A 11 38.21 -54.52 43.80
C THR A 11 37.50 -53.29 43.23
N ALA A 12 36.69 -52.57 44.03
CA ALA A 12 35.89 -51.44 43.57
C ALA A 12 36.62 -50.07 43.66
N THR A 13 37.69 -49.95 44.45
CA THR A 13 38.33 -48.64 44.67
C THR A 13 39.41 -48.30 43.63
N ARG A 14 39.86 -49.26 42.82
CA ARG A 14 40.95 -49.01 41.85
C ARG A 14 40.53 -48.32 40.55
N ILE A 15 39.23 -48.30 40.19
CA ILE A 15 38.77 -47.66 38.94
C ILE A 15 38.42 -46.18 39.15
N ARG A 16 38.15 -45.75 40.40
CA ARG A 16 37.71 -44.38 40.68
C ARG A 16 38.85 -43.35 40.76
N LEU A 17 40.10 -43.78 40.89
CA LEU A 17 41.25 -42.88 41.01
C LEU A 17 41.81 -42.37 39.67
N LEU A 18 41.34 -42.88 38.53
CA LEU A 18 41.77 -42.44 37.19
C LEU A 18 40.81 -41.41 36.56
N GLY A 19 39.60 -41.24 37.09
CA GLY A 19 38.59 -40.31 36.55
C GLY A 19 38.69 -38.86 37.05
N GLU A 20 39.36 -38.60 38.18
CA GLU A 20 39.38 -37.25 38.77
C GLU A 20 40.53 -36.37 38.28
N GLN A 21 41.60 -36.95 37.70
CA GLN A 21 42.79 -36.16 37.33
C GLN A 21 42.70 -35.52 35.93
N THR A 22 41.75 -35.91 35.09
CA THR A 22 41.57 -35.31 33.75
C THR A 22 40.56 -34.15 33.75
N ALA A 23 39.61 -34.11 34.69
CA ALA A 23 38.64 -33.02 34.79
C ALA A 23 39.25 -31.70 35.31
N ALA A 24 40.25 -31.78 36.20
CA ALA A 24 40.80 -30.60 36.86
C ALA A 24 41.70 -29.72 35.95
N ARG A 25 42.27 -30.29 34.87
CA ARG A 25 43.10 -29.51 33.93
C ARG A 25 42.30 -28.83 32.83
N VAL A 26 41.14 -29.38 32.43
CA VAL A 26 40.30 -28.78 31.38
C VAL A 26 39.40 -27.67 31.94
N TYR A 27 38.99 -27.74 33.21
CA TYR A 27 38.13 -26.70 33.81
C TYR A 27 38.88 -25.41 34.18
N ARG A 28 40.19 -25.50 34.45
CA ARG A 28 41.00 -24.35 34.91
C ARG A 28 41.51 -23.46 33.77
N SER A 29 41.55 -23.96 32.54
CA SER A 29 42.01 -23.19 31.37
C SER A 29 40.92 -22.34 30.71
N GLN A 30 39.64 -22.64 30.96
CA GLN A 30 38.53 -21.91 30.35
C GLN A 30 38.14 -20.65 31.14
N THR A 31 38.28 -20.68 32.46
CA THR A 31 37.90 -19.57 33.36
C THR A 31 38.97 -18.47 33.47
N LYS A 32 40.25 -18.79 33.23
CA LYS A 32 41.34 -17.79 33.26
C LYS A 32 41.43 -16.89 32.01
N ARG A 33 40.89 -17.33 30.86
CA ARG A 33 40.78 -16.48 29.65
C ARG A 33 39.68 -15.42 29.76
N GLN A 34 38.75 -15.59 30.70
CA GLN A 34 37.67 -14.65 30.97
C GLN A 34 38.10 -13.50 31.90
N ALA A 35 39.05 -13.75 32.81
CA ALA A 35 39.45 -12.78 33.85
C ALA A 35 40.49 -11.72 33.38
N ARG A 36 41.13 -11.92 32.21
CA ARG A 36 42.05 -10.96 31.58
C ARG A 36 41.61 -10.50 30.19
N ARG A 37 40.36 -10.75 29.79
CA ARG A 37 39.79 -10.06 28.63
C ARG A 37 39.42 -8.66 29.08
N SER A 38 40.45 -7.81 28.96
CA SER A 38 40.48 -6.36 29.12
C SER A 38 39.13 -5.71 29.38
N ARG A 39 39.06 -4.82 30.37
CA ARG A 39 37.91 -3.92 30.57
C ARG A 39 37.58 -3.13 29.30
N LEU A 40 38.51 -3.06 28.33
CA LEU A 40 38.31 -2.59 26.97
C LEU A 40 37.55 -3.58 26.08
N THR A 41 37.76 -4.91 26.18
CA THR A 41 37.00 -5.91 25.42
C THR A 41 35.54 -6.01 25.88
N GLY A 42 35.26 -5.84 27.19
CA GLY A 42 33.89 -5.78 27.70
C GLY A 42 33.13 -4.51 27.24
N ARG A 43 33.80 -3.34 27.33
CA ARG A 43 33.26 -2.07 26.79
C ARG A 43 33.12 -2.12 25.26
N ALA A 44 34.08 -2.69 24.55
CA ALA A 44 34.01 -2.86 23.11
C ALA A 44 32.88 -3.82 22.69
N ALA A 45 32.63 -4.88 23.45
CA ALA A 45 31.49 -5.78 23.20
C ALA A 45 30.15 -5.05 23.42
N LEU A 46 30.04 -4.23 24.47
CA LEU A 46 28.85 -3.40 24.70
C LEU A 46 28.66 -2.39 23.57
N LEU A 47 29.73 -1.69 23.16
CA LEU A 47 29.68 -0.73 22.05
C LEU A 47 29.30 -1.42 20.73
N ALA A 48 29.84 -2.60 20.44
CA ALA A 48 29.48 -3.37 19.26
C ALA A 48 28.01 -3.78 19.28
N LEU A 49 27.47 -4.19 20.44
CA LEU A 49 26.06 -4.51 20.59
C LEU A 49 25.18 -3.26 20.38
N VAL A 50 25.53 -2.13 20.99
CA VAL A 50 24.82 -0.85 20.81
C VAL A 50 24.81 -0.44 19.34
N VAL A 51 25.95 -0.50 18.66
CA VAL A 51 26.05 -0.20 17.22
C VAL A 51 25.19 -1.17 16.39
N CYS A 52 25.23 -2.47 16.67
CA CYS A 52 24.35 -3.44 16.01
C CYS A 52 22.87 -3.12 16.23
N THR A 53 22.47 -2.78 17.46
CA THR A 53 21.07 -2.40 17.75
C THR A 53 20.68 -1.11 17.05
N LEU A 54 21.59 -0.13 16.97
CA LEU A 54 21.35 1.14 16.27
C LEU A 54 21.17 0.91 14.76
N VAL A 55 22.02 0.07 14.16
CA VAL A 55 21.94 -0.30 12.75
C VAL A 55 20.64 -1.04 12.45
N VAL A 56 20.22 -2.00 13.28
CA VAL A 56 18.95 -2.71 13.11
C VAL A 56 17.75 -1.76 13.29
N ALA A 57 17.79 -0.89 14.29
CA ALA A 57 16.76 0.13 14.52
C ALA A 57 16.67 1.13 13.35
N MET A 58 17.79 1.41 12.68
CA MET A 58 17.88 2.35 11.56
C MET A 58 17.64 1.69 10.19
N ALA A 59 17.77 0.37 10.07
CA ALA A 59 17.49 -0.38 8.85
C ALA A 59 16.02 -0.31 8.43
N TYR A 60 15.09 -0.21 9.39
CA TYR A 60 13.66 -0.06 9.14
C TYR A 60 13.26 1.36 8.64
N PRO A 61 13.67 2.47 9.29
CA PRO A 61 13.26 3.83 8.89
C PRO A 61 13.82 4.31 7.55
N ILE A 62 14.96 3.78 7.08
CA ILE A 62 15.53 4.20 5.77
C ILE A 62 14.58 3.88 4.61
N ARG A 63 13.82 2.77 4.71
CA ARG A 63 12.84 2.40 3.67
C ARG A 63 11.66 3.37 3.57
N GLN A 64 11.25 3.95 4.70
CA GLN A 64 10.15 4.92 4.78
C GLN A 64 10.59 6.32 4.36
N TYR A 65 11.86 6.68 4.59
CA TYR A 65 12.36 8.04 4.30
C TYR A 65 12.47 8.32 2.79
N VAL A 66 12.72 7.30 1.98
CA VAL A 66 12.85 7.43 0.51
C VAL A 66 11.48 7.45 -0.18
N SER A 67 10.46 6.75 0.33
CA SER A 67 9.11 6.75 -0.25
C SER A 67 8.34 8.04 0.05
N GLN A 68 8.54 8.64 1.23
CA GLN A 68 7.84 9.87 1.63
C GLN A 68 8.13 11.07 0.73
N ARG A 69 9.32 11.16 0.12
CA ARG A 69 9.69 12.31 -0.75
C ARG A 69 8.92 12.32 -2.08
N ALA A 70 8.70 11.15 -2.68
CA ALA A 70 7.89 11.02 -3.89
C ALA A 70 6.40 11.23 -3.56
N GLU A 71 5.95 10.65 -2.46
CA GLU A 71 4.56 10.74 -2.00
C GLU A 71 4.14 12.19 -1.69
N ILE A 72 5.02 13.00 -1.07
CA ILE A 72 4.74 14.41 -0.83
C ILE A 72 4.60 15.20 -2.14
N ALA A 73 5.44 14.92 -3.14
CA ALA A 73 5.38 15.62 -4.42
C ALA A 73 4.08 15.29 -5.17
N ASP A 74 3.68 14.02 -5.16
CA ASP A 74 2.44 13.58 -5.81
C ASP A 74 1.19 14.10 -5.08
N LEU A 75 1.18 14.05 -3.74
CA LEU A 75 0.10 14.64 -2.94
C LEU A 75 -0.02 16.16 -3.14
N GLN A 76 1.09 16.87 -3.31
CA GLN A 76 1.06 18.31 -3.61
C GLN A 76 0.51 18.60 -5.00
N ARG A 77 0.87 17.79 -6.01
CA ARG A 77 0.31 17.90 -7.37
C ARG A 77 -1.19 17.63 -7.38
N GLU A 78 -1.63 16.60 -6.68
CA GLU A 78 -3.06 16.26 -6.58
C GLU A 78 -3.86 17.36 -5.88
N LYS A 79 -3.32 17.94 -4.79
CA LYS A 79 -3.92 19.11 -4.13
C LYS A 79 -4.03 20.30 -5.07
N ALA A 80 -2.98 20.61 -5.83
CA ALA A 80 -2.99 21.70 -6.79
C ALA A 80 -4.00 21.49 -7.92
N ALA A 81 -4.09 20.27 -8.46
CA ALA A 81 -5.07 19.91 -9.49
C ALA A 81 -6.50 20.01 -8.96
N THR A 82 -6.75 19.52 -7.76
CA THR A 82 -8.07 19.59 -7.10
C THR A 82 -8.47 21.03 -6.82
N ALA A 83 -7.55 21.86 -6.33
CA ALA A 83 -7.79 23.28 -6.09
C ALA A 83 -8.16 24.03 -7.36
N ARG A 84 -7.45 23.79 -8.48
CA ARG A 84 -7.79 24.35 -9.79
C ARG A 84 -9.19 23.94 -10.23
N ARG A 85 -9.54 22.67 -10.06
CA ARG A 85 -10.87 22.17 -10.44
C ARG A 85 -11.99 22.76 -9.62
N VAL A 86 -11.76 22.97 -8.32
CA VAL A 86 -12.72 23.68 -7.46
C VAL A 86 -12.93 25.11 -7.94
N GLU A 87 -11.86 25.80 -8.33
CA GLU A 87 -11.94 27.17 -8.84
C GLU A 87 -12.69 27.24 -10.17
N GLU A 88 -12.37 26.39 -11.13
CA GLU A 88 -13.10 26.27 -12.40
C GLU A 88 -14.60 26.01 -12.17
N LEU A 89 -14.94 25.12 -11.24
CA LEU A 89 -16.32 24.81 -10.92
C LEU A 89 -17.04 25.98 -10.22
N ARG A 90 -16.33 26.75 -9.39
CA ARG A 90 -16.87 27.97 -8.78
C ARG A 90 -17.14 29.05 -9.83
N ASP A 91 -16.20 29.25 -10.75
CA ASP A 91 -16.36 30.18 -11.87
C ASP A 91 -17.52 29.79 -12.77
N LEU A 92 -17.64 28.51 -13.12
CA LEU A 92 -18.78 28.01 -13.86
C LEU A 92 -20.07 28.28 -13.08
N LYS A 93 -20.14 27.90 -11.80
CA LYS A 93 -21.32 28.15 -10.98
C LYS A 93 -21.68 29.64 -10.90
N ALA A 94 -20.70 30.54 -10.85
CA ALA A 94 -20.93 31.98 -10.87
C ALA A 94 -21.51 32.42 -12.22
N ARG A 95 -20.98 31.93 -13.34
CA ARG A 95 -21.52 32.21 -14.68
C ARG A 95 -22.95 31.70 -14.86
N TRP A 96 -23.26 30.52 -14.36
CA TRP A 96 -24.61 29.95 -14.42
C TRP A 96 -25.62 30.65 -13.48
N GLN A 97 -25.17 31.48 -12.54
CA GLN A 97 -26.04 32.34 -11.72
C GLN A 97 -26.42 33.64 -12.43
N ASP A 98 -25.77 33.98 -13.55
CA ASP A 98 -26.15 35.11 -14.37
C ASP A 98 -27.27 34.68 -15.34
N ASP A 99 -28.46 35.24 -15.15
CA ASP A 99 -29.64 34.93 -15.97
C ASP A 99 -29.41 35.17 -17.46
N ALA A 100 -28.63 36.20 -17.83
CA ALA A 100 -28.32 36.48 -19.23
C ALA A 100 -27.44 35.39 -19.85
N TYR A 101 -26.48 34.85 -19.08
CA TYR A 101 -25.65 33.73 -19.51
C TYR A 101 -26.47 32.45 -19.66
N ALA A 102 -27.37 32.18 -18.69
CA ALA A 102 -28.27 31.03 -18.75
C ALA A 102 -29.20 31.10 -19.97
N GLU A 103 -29.83 32.25 -20.23
CA GLU A 103 -30.69 32.46 -21.39
C GLU A 103 -29.94 32.24 -22.70
N GLN A 104 -28.73 32.78 -22.85
CA GLN A 104 -27.92 32.57 -24.04
C GLN A 104 -27.60 31.09 -24.27
N GLN A 105 -27.21 30.36 -23.22
CA GLN A 105 -26.93 28.92 -23.33
C GLN A 105 -28.18 28.11 -23.67
N ILE A 106 -29.34 28.48 -23.10
CA ILE A 106 -30.63 27.87 -23.41
C ILE A 106 -30.99 28.10 -24.87
N ARG A 107 -30.89 29.33 -25.38
CA ARG A 107 -31.17 29.62 -26.80
C ARG A 107 -30.25 28.84 -27.74
N LEU A 108 -28.95 28.75 -27.42
CA LEU A 108 -27.96 28.06 -28.25
C LEU A 108 -28.16 26.54 -28.27
N ARG A 109 -28.48 25.91 -27.12
CA ARG A 109 -28.57 24.45 -27.01
C ARG A 109 -29.96 23.90 -27.24
N LEU A 110 -30.99 24.61 -26.79
CA LEU A 110 -32.38 24.14 -26.82
C LEU A 110 -33.17 24.79 -27.94
N HIS A 111 -32.55 25.64 -28.77
CA HIS A 111 -33.24 26.43 -29.80
C HIS A 111 -34.48 27.16 -29.25
N TYR A 112 -34.40 27.60 -27.99
CA TYR A 112 -35.49 28.29 -27.31
C TYR A 112 -35.71 29.66 -27.93
N VAL A 113 -36.96 30.03 -28.16
CA VAL A 113 -37.38 31.31 -28.72
C VAL A 113 -38.32 31.98 -27.72
N MET A 114 -38.18 33.29 -27.54
CA MET A 114 -39.07 34.03 -26.65
C MET A 114 -40.48 34.17 -27.25
N PRO A 115 -41.53 34.35 -26.43
CA PRO A 115 -42.87 34.60 -26.93
C PRO A 115 -42.88 35.82 -27.88
N GLY A 116 -43.20 35.59 -29.15
CA GLY A 116 -43.20 36.62 -30.21
C GLY A 116 -41.99 36.59 -31.17
N GLU A 117 -40.95 35.80 -30.88
CA GLU A 117 -39.84 35.55 -31.81
C GLU A 117 -40.17 34.39 -32.78
N THR A 118 -39.80 34.52 -34.05
CA THR A 118 -39.98 33.45 -35.06
C THR A 118 -38.67 32.67 -35.23
N GLY A 119 -38.61 31.44 -34.74
CA GLY A 119 -37.44 30.57 -34.88
C GLY A 119 -37.42 29.85 -36.23
N TYR A 120 -36.27 29.83 -36.91
CA TYR A 120 -36.04 29.04 -38.12
C TYR A 120 -35.11 27.88 -37.82
N VAL A 121 -35.53 26.65 -38.15
CA VAL A 121 -34.69 25.44 -38.04
C VAL A 121 -34.40 24.92 -39.44
N VAL A 122 -33.13 24.80 -39.79
CA VAL A 122 -32.70 24.21 -41.06
C VAL A 122 -32.63 22.69 -40.88
N ILE A 123 -33.50 21.96 -41.57
CA ILE A 123 -33.49 20.49 -41.57
C ILE A 123 -32.62 20.02 -42.71
N ASP A 124 -31.49 19.42 -42.38
CA ASP A 124 -30.68 18.66 -43.34
C ASP A 124 -31.40 17.33 -43.68
N PRO A 125 -31.60 17.00 -44.95
CA PRO A 125 -32.30 15.78 -45.37
C PRO A 125 -31.64 14.48 -44.87
N ASP A 126 -30.32 14.46 -44.64
CA ASP A 126 -29.65 13.28 -44.10
C ASP A 126 -29.75 13.20 -42.57
N ALA A 127 -29.74 14.34 -41.87
CA ALA A 127 -30.05 14.40 -40.44
C ALA A 127 -31.49 13.96 -40.14
N ALA A 128 -32.44 14.25 -41.03
CA ALA A 128 -33.83 13.80 -40.92
C ALA A 128 -33.98 12.27 -40.97
N LYS A 129 -33.15 11.57 -41.74
CA LYS A 129 -33.14 10.09 -41.79
C LYS A 129 -32.56 9.48 -40.52
N GLN A 130 -31.48 10.07 -39.97
CA GLN A 130 -30.91 9.65 -38.70
C GLN A 130 -31.89 9.84 -37.54
N SER A 131 -32.53 11.01 -37.44
CA SER A 131 -33.54 11.28 -36.40
C SER A 131 -34.69 10.27 -36.42
N ARG A 132 -35.17 9.86 -37.60
CA ARG A 132 -36.20 8.81 -37.73
C ARG A 132 -35.72 7.43 -37.26
N THR A 133 -34.43 7.13 -37.42
CA THR A 133 -33.83 5.88 -36.95
C THR A 133 -33.73 5.88 -35.42
N ASP A 134 -33.32 7.01 -34.82
CA ASP A 134 -33.26 7.19 -33.36
C ASP A 134 -34.65 7.17 -32.70
N LEU A 135 -35.67 7.72 -33.35
CA LEU A 135 -37.06 7.62 -32.88
C LEU A 135 -37.55 6.16 -32.83
N GLY A 136 -37.04 5.29 -33.70
CA GLY A 136 -37.29 3.85 -33.63
C GLY A 136 -36.69 3.20 -32.39
N ALA A 137 -35.52 3.65 -31.95
CA ALA A 137 -34.91 3.23 -30.69
C ALA A 137 -35.64 3.83 -29.47
N ALA A 138 -36.19 5.05 -29.60
CA ALA A 138 -37.01 5.71 -28.58
C ALA A 138 -38.40 5.07 -28.38
N HIS A 139 -38.84 4.19 -29.29
CA HIS A 139 -40.07 3.41 -29.12
C HIS A 139 -39.93 2.33 -28.04
N ARG A 140 -38.70 2.02 -27.59
CA ARG A 140 -38.45 1.18 -26.43
C ARG A 140 -38.53 2.02 -25.15
N PRO A 141 -39.03 1.46 -24.03
CA PRO A 141 -39.01 2.18 -22.76
C PRO A 141 -37.59 2.64 -22.38
N TRP A 142 -37.47 3.85 -21.85
CA TRP A 142 -36.17 4.46 -21.56
C TRP A 142 -35.31 3.63 -20.58
N TYR A 143 -35.92 2.92 -19.64
CA TYR A 143 -35.22 2.11 -18.64
C TYR A 143 -34.49 0.92 -19.27
N THR A 144 -35.03 0.34 -20.35
CA THR A 144 -34.40 -0.78 -21.05
C THR A 144 -33.07 -0.37 -21.70
N ASN A 145 -33.00 0.83 -22.28
CA ASN A 145 -31.76 1.36 -22.86
C ASN A 145 -30.70 1.64 -21.77
N LEU A 146 -31.15 2.02 -20.58
CA LEU A 146 -30.26 2.26 -19.44
C LEU A 146 -29.63 0.96 -18.92
N TRP A 147 -30.44 -0.09 -18.74
CA TRP A 147 -29.94 -1.40 -18.32
C TRP A 147 -29.01 -2.03 -19.36
N GLU A 148 -29.34 -1.96 -20.66
CA GLU A 148 -28.42 -2.40 -21.73
C GLU A 148 -27.08 -1.64 -21.72
N GLY A 149 -27.09 -0.35 -21.34
CA GLY A 149 -25.87 0.45 -21.21
C GLY A 149 -24.97 -0.03 -20.07
N VAL A 150 -25.57 -0.42 -18.94
CA VAL A 150 -24.84 -1.01 -17.80
C VAL A 150 -24.28 -2.38 -18.18
N ASP A 151 -25.09 -3.23 -18.82
CA ASP A 151 -24.66 -4.56 -19.27
C ASP A 151 -23.51 -4.49 -20.29
N LYS A 152 -23.57 -3.55 -21.24
CA LYS A 152 -22.48 -3.31 -22.20
C LYS A 152 -21.21 -2.79 -21.54
N ALA A 153 -21.33 -1.91 -20.54
CA ALA A 153 -20.17 -1.40 -19.82
C ALA A 153 -19.47 -2.48 -18.99
N ASP A 154 -20.23 -3.41 -18.40
CA ASP A 154 -19.68 -4.56 -17.68
C ASP A 154 -19.03 -5.57 -18.62
N ALA A 155 -19.67 -5.85 -19.77
CA ALA A 155 -19.10 -6.71 -20.81
C ALA A 155 -17.78 -6.16 -21.36
N ALA A 156 -17.70 -4.85 -21.66
CA ALA A 156 -16.48 -4.20 -22.15
C ALA A 156 -15.31 -4.30 -21.16
N ARG A 157 -15.59 -4.27 -19.85
CA ARG A 157 -14.58 -4.45 -18.80
C ARG A 157 -14.03 -5.87 -18.75
N SER A 158 -14.85 -6.87 -19.09
CA SER A 158 -14.44 -8.28 -19.09
C SER A 158 -13.54 -8.62 -20.28
N GLU A 159 -13.75 -7.97 -21.41
CA GLU A 159 -13.01 -8.21 -22.66
C GLU A 159 -11.61 -7.59 -22.63
N GLN A 160 -11.44 -6.46 -21.93
CA GLN A 160 -10.13 -5.82 -21.75
C GLN A 160 -9.20 -6.57 -20.77
N ARG A 161 -9.67 -7.66 -20.16
CA ARG A 161 -8.92 -8.49 -19.19
C ARG A 161 -8.51 -9.86 -19.76
N ARG A 162 -8.80 -10.13 -21.03
CA ARG A 162 -8.26 -11.25 -21.82
C ARG A 162 -7.16 -10.76 -22.75
#